data_AF-A0A1G1WUK3-F1
#
_entry.id   AF-A0A1G1WUK3-F1
#
_cell.length_a   1.000
_cell.length_b   1.000
_cell.length_c   1.000
_cell.angle_alpha   90.00
_cell.angle_beta   90.00
_cell.angle_gamma   90.00
#
_symmetry.space_group_name_H-M   'P 1'
#
loop_
_entity.id
_entity.type
_entity.pdbx_description
1 polymer ?
#
loop_
_entity_poly.entity_id
_entity_poly.type
_entity_poly.pdbx_seq_one_letter_code
_entity_poly.pdbx_strand_id
1 'polypeptide(L)'
;MIDTQVIIESLAMDLKRFALGLHRGSMGTANRFREEALKRGQELETQATDEYLKKLLVGVRKVLSQRDERVAEDALMYSTLFQNFAQKRLS
;
A
#
# COMPACT_ATOMS: atom_id res chain seq x y z
N MET A 1 -14.48 -12.83 -9.41
CA MET A 1 -13.13 -12.23 -9.28
C MET A 1 -13.30 -10.87 -8.65
N ILE A 2 -12.48 -10.52 -7.66
CA ILE A 2 -12.42 -9.14 -7.14
C ILE A 2 -11.76 -8.28 -8.21
N ASP A 3 -12.27 -7.08 -8.42
CA ASP A 3 -11.70 -6.13 -9.38
C ASP A 3 -10.30 -5.69 -8.93
N THR A 4 -9.31 -5.84 -9.82
CA THR A 4 -7.92 -5.39 -9.59
C THR A 4 -7.86 -3.92 -9.16
N GLN A 5 -8.76 -3.07 -9.67
CA GLN A 5 -8.85 -1.67 -9.26
C GLN A 5 -9.24 -1.52 -7.78
N VAL A 6 -10.24 -2.28 -7.33
CA VAL A 6 -10.66 -2.26 -5.92
C VAL A 6 -9.52 -2.70 -5.01
N ILE A 7 -8.70 -3.67 -5.44
CA ILE A 7 -7.52 -4.11 -4.68
C ILE A 7 -6.48 -3.00 -4.59
N ILE A 8 -6.20 -2.30 -5.70
CA ILE A 8 -5.25 -1.17 -5.74
C ILE A 8 -5.71 -0.02 -4.82
N GLU A 9 -6.96 0.41 -4.94
CA GLU A 9 -7.52 1.49 -4.11
C GLU A 9 -7.52 1.11 -2.63
N SER A 10 -7.82 -0.14 -2.34
CA SER A 10 -7.82 -0.61 -0.96
C SER A 10 -6.41 -0.71 -0.39
N LEU A 11 -5.41 -1.15 -1.19
CA LEU A 11 -4.01 -1.12 -0.79
C LEU A 11 -3.54 0.32 -0.52
N ALA A 12 -3.93 1.27 -1.37
CA ALA A 12 -3.63 2.68 -1.17
C ALA A 12 -4.20 3.20 0.17
N MET A 13 -5.45 2.85 0.49
CA MET A 13 -6.08 3.23 1.75
C MET A 13 -5.42 2.59 2.97
N ASP A 14 -5.04 1.32 2.89
CA ASP A 14 -4.40 0.62 4.01
C ASP A 14 -3.01 1.19 4.30
N LEU A 15 -2.22 1.50 3.27
CA LEU A 15 -0.95 2.22 3.41
C LEU A 15 -1.11 3.60 4.07
N LYS A 16 -2.15 4.36 3.67
CA LYS A 16 -2.46 5.65 4.31
C LYS A 16 -2.78 5.50 5.79
N ARG A 17 -3.59 4.50 6.15
CA ARG A 17 -3.98 4.26 7.55
C ARG A 17 -2.82 3.71 8.38
N PHE A 18 -1.94 2.92 7.78
CA PHE A 18 -0.68 2.52 8.39
C PHE A 18 0.19 3.73 8.73
N ALA A 19 0.46 4.60 7.74
CA ALA A 19 1.22 5.84 7.94
C ALA A 19 0.62 6.73 9.04
N LEU A 20 -0.70 6.97 8.99
CA LEU A 20 -1.39 7.77 10.01
C LEU A 20 -1.34 7.13 11.41
N GLY A 21 -1.41 5.80 11.49
CA GLY A 21 -1.26 5.07 12.75
C GLY A 21 0.10 5.31 13.37
N LEU A 22 1.17 5.24 12.57
CA LEU A 22 2.54 5.51 13.00
C LEU A 22 2.74 6.95 13.46
N HIS A 23 2.32 7.94 12.64
CA HIS A 23 2.45 9.36 13.00
C HIS A 23 1.72 9.72 14.31
N ARG A 24 0.63 9.01 14.62
CA ARG A 24 -0.17 9.22 15.84
C ARG A 24 0.30 8.39 17.02
N GLY A 25 1.35 7.57 16.87
CA GLY A 25 1.81 6.63 17.90
C GLY A 25 0.84 5.47 18.19
N SER A 26 -0.18 5.26 17.35
CA SER A 26 -1.15 4.18 17.51
C SER A 26 -0.65 2.89 16.85
N MET A 27 0.27 2.21 17.54
CA MET A 27 0.93 1.00 17.02
C MET A 27 -0.06 -0.14 16.71
N GLY A 28 -1.14 -0.27 17.49
CA GLY A 28 -2.18 -1.27 17.23
C GLY A 28 -2.90 -1.03 15.90
N THR A 29 -3.26 0.23 15.61
CA THR A 29 -3.83 0.62 14.32
C THR A 29 -2.83 0.43 13.19
N ALA A 30 -1.57 0.85 13.38
CA ALA A 30 -0.53 0.70 12.40
C ALA A 30 -0.32 -0.78 12.01
N ASN A 31 -0.15 -1.67 13.00
CA ASN A 31 0.08 -3.09 12.74
C ASN A 31 -1.09 -3.74 11.99
N ARG A 32 -2.34 -3.44 12.38
CA ARG A 32 -3.51 -3.94 11.67
C ARG A 32 -3.50 -3.57 10.19
N PHE A 33 -3.30 -2.29 9.88
CA PHE A 33 -3.32 -1.84 8.48
C PHE A 33 -2.08 -2.25 7.69
N ARG A 34 -0.95 -2.50 8.36
CA ARG A 34 0.22 -3.14 7.75
C ARG A 34 -0.11 -4.57 7.30
N GLU A 35 -0.80 -5.35 8.12
CA GLU A 35 -1.21 -6.73 7.78
C GLU A 35 -2.18 -6.75 6.60
N GLU A 36 -3.18 -5.87 6.60
CA GLU A 36 -4.11 -5.72 5.48
C GLU A 36 -3.39 -5.29 4.18
N ALA A 37 -2.45 -4.33 4.28
CA ALA A 37 -1.65 -3.90 3.13
C ALA A 37 -0.77 -5.05 2.57
N LEU A 38 -0.17 -5.88 3.44
CA LEU A 38 0.58 -7.06 3.00
C LEU A 38 -0.32 -8.06 2.26
N LYS A 39 -1.51 -8.34 2.81
CA LYS A 39 -2.48 -9.24 2.19
C LYS A 39 -2.91 -8.75 0.81
N ARG A 40 -3.27 -7.46 0.68
CA ARG A 40 -3.65 -6.89 -0.61
C ARG A 40 -2.50 -6.82 -1.60
N GLY A 41 -1.28 -6.58 -1.12
CA GLY A 41 -0.08 -6.67 -1.95
C GLY A 41 0.06 -8.06 -2.59
N GLN A 42 -0.11 -9.12 -1.79
CA GLN A 42 -0.07 -10.51 -2.27
C GLN A 42 -1.21 -10.81 -3.26
N GLU A 43 -2.45 -10.38 -2.96
CA GLU A 43 -3.57 -10.52 -3.88
C GLU A 43 -3.29 -9.83 -5.22
N LEU A 44 -2.73 -8.62 -5.18
CA LEU A 44 -2.42 -7.82 -6.36
C LEU A 44 -1.26 -8.40 -7.17
N GLU A 45 -0.26 -9.00 -6.55
CA GLU A 45 0.85 -9.67 -7.25
C GLU A 45 0.38 -10.78 -8.19
N THR A 46 -0.70 -11.48 -7.82
CA THR A 46 -1.29 -12.54 -8.68
C THR A 46 -2.01 -11.98 -9.92
N GLN A 47 -2.34 -10.68 -9.92
CA GLN A 47 -3.14 -10.01 -10.95
C GLN A 47 -2.36 -8.93 -11.71
N ALA A 48 -1.21 -8.49 -11.19
CA ALA A 48 -0.43 -7.39 -11.73
C ALA A 48 0.29 -7.80 -13.02
N THR A 49 -0.20 -7.31 -14.15
CA THR A 49 0.44 -7.46 -15.46
C THR A 49 1.40 -6.31 -15.78
N ASP A 50 1.16 -5.13 -15.21
CA ASP A 50 1.93 -3.91 -15.45
C ASP A 50 3.26 -3.88 -14.68
N GLU A 51 4.35 -3.56 -15.38
CA GLU A 51 5.71 -3.57 -14.83
C GLU A 51 5.95 -2.44 -13.81
N TYR A 52 5.30 -1.28 -14.00
CA TYR A 52 5.37 -0.19 -13.04
C TYR A 52 4.65 -0.57 -11.73
N LEU A 53 3.49 -1.21 -11.83
CA LEU A 53 2.76 -1.72 -10.66
C LEU A 53 3.58 -2.76 -9.89
N LYS A 54 4.27 -3.66 -10.59
CA LYS A 54 5.20 -4.62 -9.95
C LYS A 54 6.33 -3.93 -9.20
N LYS A 55 6.92 -2.87 -9.76
CA LYS A 55 7.95 -2.07 -9.08
C LYS A 55 7.40 -1.41 -7.81
N LEU A 56 6.19 -0.85 -7.86
CA LEU A 56 5.53 -0.29 -6.68
C LEU A 56 5.30 -1.35 -5.59
N LEU A 57 4.90 -2.57 -5.96
CA LEU A 57 4.69 -3.69 -5.02
C LEU A 57 5.99 -4.15 -4.34
N VAL A 58 7.12 -4.18 -5.07
CA VAL A 58 8.44 -4.43 -4.47
C VAL A 58 8.79 -3.34 -3.47
N GLY A 59 8.52 -2.08 -3.80
CA GLY A 59 8.71 -0.94 -2.91
C GLY A 59 7.92 -1.04 -1.62
N VAL A 60 6.61 -1.31 -1.73
CA VAL A 60 5.73 -1.49 -0.57
C VAL A 60 6.21 -2.60 0.37
N ARG A 61 6.63 -3.75 -0.16
CA ARG A 61 7.15 -4.85 0.68
C ARG A 61 8.36 -4.43 1.51
N LYS A 62 9.26 -3.63 0.93
CA LYS A 62 10.41 -3.08 1.66
C LYS A 62 9.93 -2.16 2.78
N VAL A 63 9.06 -1.21 2.48
CA VAL A 63 8.49 -0.27 3.47
C VAL A 63 7.80 -1.02 4.61
N LEU A 64 6.91 -1.96 4.29
CA LEU A 64 6.18 -2.74 5.30
C LEU A 64 7.09 -3.71 6.10
N SER A 65 8.38 -3.84 5.76
CA SER A 65 9.37 -4.62 6.52
C SER A 65 10.29 -3.76 7.39
N GLN A 66 10.34 -2.44 7.14
CA GLN A 66 11.19 -1.49 7.86
C GLN A 66 10.66 -1.20 9.27
N ARG A 67 11.56 -0.72 10.13
CA ARG A 67 11.26 -0.30 11.51
C ARG A 67 11.81 1.10 11.84
N ASP A 68 12.32 1.80 10.84
CA ASP A 68 12.85 3.14 11.03
C ASP A 68 11.75 4.22 10.99
N GLU A 69 12.11 5.44 11.38
CA GLU A 69 11.19 6.58 11.48
C GLU A 69 10.64 7.03 10.12
N ARG A 70 11.29 6.65 9.00
CA ARG A 70 10.88 7.07 7.65
C ARG A 70 9.74 6.20 7.11
N VAL A 71 9.48 5.06 7.73
CA VAL A 71 8.48 4.09 7.26
C VAL A 71 7.07 4.70 7.14
N ALA A 72 6.73 5.70 7.97
CA ALA A 72 5.45 6.39 7.90
C ALA A 72 5.33 7.26 6.63
N GLU A 73 6.37 8.04 6.34
CA GLU A 73 6.44 8.90 5.15
C GLU A 73 6.50 8.08 3.86
N ASP A 74 7.32 7.01 3.84
CA ASP A 74 7.42 6.13 2.69
C ASP A 74 6.09 5.41 2.43
N ALA A 75 5.39 4.94 3.48
CA ALA A 75 4.07 4.35 3.34
C ALA A 75 3.04 5.35 2.76
N LEU A 76 3.10 6.61 3.19
CA LEU A 76 2.24 7.67 2.65
C LEU A 76 2.55 7.97 1.17
N MET A 77 3.83 8.02 0.81
CA MET A 77 4.26 8.16 -0.59
C MET A 77 3.69 7.04 -1.46
N TYR A 78 3.87 5.77 -1.05
CA TYR A 78 3.32 4.66 -1.81
C TYR A 78 1.80 4.69 -1.88
N SER A 79 1.10 5.07 -0.80
CA SER A 79 -0.34 5.30 -0.83
C SER A 79 -0.75 6.23 -1.97
N THR A 80 -0.08 7.37 -2.10
CA THR A 80 -0.34 8.33 -3.19
C THR A 80 -0.03 7.74 -4.57
N LEU A 81 1.06 6.99 -4.72
CA LEU A 81 1.41 6.36 -6.01
C LEU A 81 0.36 5.33 -6.46
N PHE A 82 -0.14 4.48 -5.56
CA PHE A 82 -1.20 3.52 -5.88
C PHE A 82 -2.54 4.22 -6.16
N GLN A 83 -2.88 5.27 -5.40
CA GLN A 83 -4.08 6.07 -5.65
C GLN A 83 -4.05 6.72 -7.05
N ASN A 84 -2.91 7.31 -7.42
CA ASN A 84 -2.73 7.92 -8.74
C ASN A 84 -2.77 6.88 -9.86
N PHE A 85 -2.18 5.69 -9.63
CA PHE A 85 -2.25 4.59 -10.58
C PHE A 85 -3.69 4.12 -10.82
N ALA A 86 -4.50 3.97 -9.76
CA ALA A 86 -5.92 3.65 -9.89
C ALA A 86 -6.70 4.71 -10.66
N GLN A 87 -6.47 5.98 -10.35
CA GLN A 87 -7.17 7.10 -11.01
C GLN A 87 -6.80 7.24 -12.49
N LYS A 88 -5.52 7.05 -12.86
CA LYS A 88 -5.09 7.11 -14.26
C LYS A 88 -5.66 5.96 -15.11
N ARG A 89 -6.05 4.83 -14.50
CA ARG A 89 -6.76 3.76 -15.24
C ARG A 89 -8.18 4.15 -15.66
N LEU A 90 -8.76 5.21 -15.08
CA LEU A 90 -10.11 5.70 -15.40
C LEU A 90 -10.13 6.83 -16.45
N SER A 91 -8.96 7.36 -16.83
CA SER A 91 -8.80 8.45 -17.82
C SER A 91 -8.34 7.90 -19.16
#